data_AF-A0A1H8A625-F1
#
_entry.id   AF-A0A1H8A625-F1
#
_cell.length_a   1.000
_cell.length_b   1.000
_cell.length_c   1.000
_cell.angle_alpha   90.00
_cell.angle_beta   90.00
_cell.angle_gamma   90.00
#
_symmetry.space_group_name_H-M   'P 1'
#
loop_
_entity.id
_entity.type
_entity.pdbx_description
1 polymer ?
#
loop_
_entity_poly.entity_id
_entity_poly.type
_entity_poly.pdbx_seq_one_letter_code
_entity_poly.pdbx_strand_id
1 'polypeptide(L)' 'MTNKEKALALIGTFVSGDGDYALACSEGTFGGVPTTYYDLFRVENGFIAEHWDVMETLADKSTWANENGKF' A
#
# COMPACT_ATOMS: atom_id res chain seq x y z
N MET A 1 12.85 14.82 9.46
CA MET A 1 11.92 13.67 9.49
C MET A 1 12.70 12.40 9.81
N THR A 2 12.27 11.70 10.85
CA THR A 2 12.81 10.41 11.29
C THR A 2 12.36 9.28 10.35
N ASN A 3 13.03 8.13 10.38
CA ASN A 3 12.63 6.97 9.59
C ASN A 3 11.24 6.44 9.99
N LYS A 4 10.83 6.66 11.25
CA LYS A 4 9.48 6.38 11.74
C LYS A 4 8.43 7.27 11.07
N GLU A 5 8.71 8.58 10.95
CA GLU A 5 7.80 9.53 10.27
C GLU A 5 7.72 9.27 8.77
N LYS A 6 8.81 8.82 8.14
CA LYS A 6 8.80 8.38 6.72
C LYS A 6 7.99 7.10 6.51
N ALA A 7 8.09 6.14 7.44
CA ALA A 7 7.28 4.91 7.40
C ALA A 7 5.79 5.22 7.56
N LEU A 8 5.42 6.10 8.50
CA LEU A 8 4.04 6.58 8.64
C LEU A 8 3.56 7.40 7.44
N ALA A 9 4.43 8.15 6.75
CA ALA A 9 4.08 8.92 5.57
C ALA A 9 4.01 8.10 4.27
N LEU A 10 4.64 6.91 4.24
CA LEU A 10 4.60 5.97 3.11
C LEU A 10 3.38 5.05 3.18
N ILE A 11 2.85 4.82 4.38
CA ILE A 11 1.61 4.06 4.58
C ILE A 11 0.46 5.07 4.54
N GLY A 12 -0.24 5.15 3.40
CA GLY A 12 -1.61 5.66 3.37
C GLY A 12 -2.47 4.73 4.23
N THR A 13 -2.46 4.96 5.54
CA THR A 13 -3.05 4.03 6.52
C THR A 13 -4.54 4.34 6.59
N PHE A 14 -5.33 3.60 5.81
CA PHE A 14 -6.76 3.52 6.07
C PHE A 14 -6.97 2.51 7.18
N VAL A 15 -6.98 2.97 8.44
CA VAL A 15 -7.46 2.15 9.56
C VAL A 15 -8.98 2.26 9.59
N SER A 16 -9.68 1.33 8.94
CA SER A 16 -11.12 1.16 9.21
C SER A 16 -11.26 0.45 10.55
N GLY A 17 -11.75 1.17 11.55
CA GLY A 17 -11.83 0.74 12.95
C GLY A 17 -12.84 -0.36 13.27
N ASP A 18 -12.88 -1.43 12.47
CA ASP A 18 -13.65 -2.63 12.77
C ASP A 18 -12.76 -3.87 12.57
N GLY A 19 -11.77 -4.02 13.46
CA GLY A 19 -10.93 -5.21 13.54
C GLY A 19 -9.42 -4.96 13.53
N ASP A 20 -8.71 -6.03 13.82
CA ASP A 20 -7.26 -6.18 13.88
C ASP A 20 -6.59 -6.09 12.49
N TYR A 21 -7.02 -5.19 11.59
CA TYR A 21 -6.51 -5.11 10.22
C TYR A 21 -5.98 -3.73 9.84
N ALA A 22 -4.92 -3.70 9.03
CA ALA A 22 -4.34 -2.48 8.47
C ALA A 22 -4.10 -2.64 6.97
N LEU A 23 -4.57 -1.68 6.17
CA LEU A 23 -4.29 -1.61 4.74
C LEU A 23 -3.22 -0.55 4.45
N ALA A 24 -2.20 -0.93 3.70
CA ALA A 24 -1.20 -0.02 3.16
C ALA A 24 -1.29 0.01 1.63
N CYS A 25 -1.36 1.21 1.06
CA CYS A 25 -1.28 1.43 -0.38
C CYS A 25 0.06 2.07 -0.71
N SER A 26 0.82 1.50 -1.64
CA SER A 26 2.13 2.04 -2.01
C SER A 26 2.48 1.87 -3.49
N GLU A 27 3.41 2.69 -3.98
CA GLU A 27 4.02 2.56 -5.31
C GLU A 27 5.50 2.18 -5.17
N GLY A 28 5.99 1.37 -6.11
CA GLY A 28 7.37 0.90 -6.11
C GLY A 28 7.78 0.28 -7.45
N THR A 29 8.74 -0.64 -7.40
CA THR A 29 9.27 -1.32 -8.59
C THR A 29 9.42 -2.81 -8.31
N PHE A 30 8.84 -3.64 -9.18
CA PHE A 30 8.98 -5.10 -9.15
C PHE A 30 9.57 -5.59 -10.48
N GLY A 31 10.69 -6.31 -10.44
CA GLY A 31 11.36 -6.77 -11.67
C GLY A 31 11.79 -5.64 -12.61
N GLY A 32 12.03 -4.43 -12.09
CA GLY A 32 12.34 -3.24 -12.89
C GLY A 32 11.11 -2.52 -13.46
N VAL A 33 9.90 -2.99 -13.17
CA VAL A 33 8.65 -2.42 -13.68
C VAL A 33 7.92 -1.63 -12.58
N PRO A 34 7.48 -0.38 -12.86
CA PRO A 34 6.65 0.38 -11.93
C PRO A 34 5.40 -0.40 -11.53
N THR A 35 5.21 -0.60 -10.22
CA THR A 35 4.17 -1.49 -9.68
C THR A 35 3.53 -0.82 -8.46
N THR A 36 2.23 -1.01 -8.29
CA THR A 36 1.48 -0.62 -7.11
C THR A 36 1.12 -1.82 -6.26
N TYR A 37 1.03 -1.60 -4.95
CA TYR A 37 0.79 -2.62 -3.95
C TYR A 37 -0.37 -2.20 -3.06
N TYR A 38 -1.25 -3.16 -2.79
CA TYR A 38 -2.17 -3.12 -1.67
C TYR A 38 -1.77 -4.23 -0.71
N ASP A 39 -1.27 -3.85 0.47
CA ASP A 39 -0.88 -4.78 1.53
C ASP A 39 -1.91 -4.75 2.64
N LEU A 40 -2.59 -5.88 2.86
CA LEU A 40 -3.49 -6.06 3.99
C LEU A 40 -2.76 -6.86 5.07
N PHE A 41 -2.70 -6.31 6.28
CA PHE A 41 -2.13 -6.95 7.45
C PHE A 41 -3.22 -7.29 8.45
N ARG A 42 -3.14 -8.46 9.08
CA ARG A 42 -3.83 -8.74 10.34
C ARG A 42 -2.84 -8.61 11.49
N VAL A 43 -3.21 -7.86 12.54
CA VAL A 43 -2.39 -7.56 13.71
C VAL A 43 -2.93 -8.28 14.93
N GLU A 44 -2.19 -9.23 15.47
CA GLU A 44 -2.56 -9.97 16.68
C GLU A 44 -1.52 -9.73 17.77
N ASN A 45 -1.97 -9.39 18.98
CA ASN A 45 -1.08 -9.10 20.13
C ASN A 45 0.00 -8.05 19.84
N GLY A 46 -0.30 -7.09 18.96
CA GLY A 46 0.64 -6.03 18.57
C GLY A 46 1.66 -6.44 17.49
N PHE A 47 1.53 -7.63 16.90
CA PHE A 47 2.40 -8.14 15.84
C PHE A 47 1.60 -8.45 14.58
N ILE A 48 2.24 -8.39 13.41
CA ILE A 48 1.62 -8.86 12.16
C ILE A 48 1.52 -10.39 12.23
N ALA A 49 0.30 -10.91 12.22
CA ALA A 49 0.01 -12.34 12.22
C ALA A 49 -0.15 -12.89 10.80
N GLU A 50 -0.78 -12.10 9.91
CA GLU A 50 -1.02 -12.45 8.52
C GLU A 50 -0.79 -11.24 7.62
N HIS A 51 -0.34 -11.50 6.39
CA HIS A 51 -0.09 -10.51 5.35
C HIS A 51 -0.60 -11.07 4.01
N TRP A 52 -1.37 -10.26 3.30
CA TRP A 52 -1.79 -10.52 1.93
C TRP A 52 -1.45 -9.32 1.08
N ASP A 53 -1.05 -9.57 -0.16
CA ASP A 53 -0.80 -8.53 -1.13
C ASP A 53 -1.60 -8.76 -2.42
N VAL A 54 -1.86 -7.64 -3.11
CA VAL A 54 -2.14 -7.63 -4.54
C VAL A 54 -1.15 -6.64 -5.17
N MET A 55 -0.49 -7.11 -6.22
CA MET A 55 0.44 -6.32 -7.01
C MET A 55 -0.13 -6.06 -8.41
N GLU A 56 -0.01 -4.83 -8.87
CA GLU A 56 -0.44 -4.45 -10.23
C GLU A 56 0.61 -3.54 -10.87
N THR A 57 1.05 -3.88 -12.07
CA THR A 57 1.89 -2.99 -12.87
C THR A 57 1.12 -1.70 -13.20
N LEU A 58 1.75 -0.55 -13.00
CA LEU A 58 1.14 0.72 -13.38
C LEU A 58 0.86 0.73 -14.89
N ALA A 59 -0.39 0.99 -15.25
CA ALA A 59 -0.77 1.25 -16.63
C ALA A 59 -0.03 2.47 -17.17
N ASP A 60 0.27 2.46 -18.46
CA ASP A 60 0.81 3.63 -19.15
C ASP A 60 -0.12 4.83 -18.95
N LYS A 61 0.43 5.98 -18.56
CA LYS A 61 -0.36 7.20 -18.32
C LYS A 61 -1.21 7.61 -19.51
N SER A 62 -0.76 7.31 -20.73
CA SER A 62 -1.51 7.59 -21.96
C SER A 62 -2.81 6.78 -22.10
N THR A 63 -2.96 5.67 -21.36
CA THR A 63 -4.15 4.82 -21.39
C THR A 63 -5.07 5.05 -20.19
N TRP A 64 -4.77 6.01 -19.32
CA TRP A 64 -5.58 6.26 -18.12
C TRP A 64 -6.94 6.83 -18.49
N ALA A 65 -7.99 6.32 -17.82
CA ALA A 65 -9.36 6.80 -17.99
C ALA A 65 -9.69 8.02 -17.11
N ASN A 66 -8.77 8.43 -16.22
CA ASN A 66 -8.92 9.56 -15.32
C ASN A 66 -7.54 10.16 -14.96
N GLU A 67 -7.54 11.36 -14.39
CA GLU A 67 -6.32 12.12 -14.05
C GLU A 67 -5.92 12.02 -12.57
N ASN A 68 -6.63 11.22 -11.77
CA ASN A 68 -6.50 11.24 -10.31
C ASN A 68 -5.26 10.49 -9.79
N GLY A 69 -4.49 9.84 -10.65
CA GLY A 69 -3.46 8.90 -10.22
C GLY A 69 -4.03 7.51 -9.95
N LYS A 70 -3.18 6.60 -9.44
CA LYS A 70 -3.62 5.25 -9.07
C LYS A 70 -4.34 5.19 -7.73
N PHE A 71 -4.04 6.10 -6.81
CA PHE A 71 -4.60 6.20 -5.45
C PHE A 71 -5.26 7.54 -5.19
#